data_AF-A0A955ARN4-F1
#
_entry.id   AF-A0A955ARN4-F1
#
_cell.length_a   1.000
_cell.length_b   1.000
_cell.length_c   1.000
_cell.angle_alpha   90.00
_cell.angle_beta   90.00
_cell.angle_gamma   90.00
#
_symmetry.space_group_name_H-M   'P 1'
#
loop_
_entity.id
_entity.type
_entity.pdbx_description
1 polymer ?
#
loop_
_entity_poly.entity_id
_entity_poly.type
_entity_poly.pdbx_seq_one_letter_code
_entity_poly.pdbx_strand_id
1 'polypeptide(L)'
;MSHVRQITIALVTSCLFANITNAEERIWHIKAFHPDGHVIDVKALDKDGHIYDVKAIETDGNRHVMDVKVISGDQRLPIKILVSDERFAPVKAIGKDGTVYDIKALADGKRLDVKGVERNGSIVHIKALGPNGQYGVKAISPAGHVHDVKGLKMLDSEVEATVNGVQVAAHVKALPQVGD
;
A
#
# COMPACT_ATOMS: atom_id res chain seq x y z
N MET A 1 -33.98 8.42 71.46
CA MET A 1 -32.50 8.29 71.38
C MET A 1 -32.15 6.84 71.11
N SER A 2 -31.79 6.48 69.88
CA SER A 2 -30.85 5.39 69.57
C SER A 2 -30.60 5.39 68.06
N HIS A 3 -29.38 5.76 67.68
CA HIS A 3 -28.87 5.77 66.32
C HIS A 3 -28.82 4.38 65.70
N VAL A 4 -29.23 4.25 64.43
CA VAL A 4 -28.76 3.16 63.56
C VAL A 4 -27.92 3.81 62.46
N ARG A 5 -26.63 3.47 62.47
CA ARG A 5 -25.60 4.00 61.57
C ARG A 5 -25.78 3.39 60.16
N GLN A 6 -25.84 4.25 59.14
CA GLN A 6 -25.69 3.81 57.75
C GLN A 6 -24.26 3.33 57.53
N ILE A 7 -24.11 2.08 57.05
CA ILE A 7 -22.86 1.54 56.56
C ILE A 7 -22.83 1.82 55.05
N THR A 8 -21.99 2.75 54.64
CA THR A 8 -21.71 3.01 53.22
C THR A 8 -20.64 2.03 52.75
N ILE A 9 -21.01 1.08 51.90
CA ILE A 9 -20.08 0.20 51.21
C ILE A 9 -19.56 0.96 49.98
N ALA A 10 -18.27 1.31 49.97
CA ALA A 10 -17.60 1.84 48.79
C ALA A 10 -17.19 0.67 47.87
N LEU A 11 -17.88 0.52 46.74
CA LEU A 11 -17.50 -0.41 45.70
C LEU A 11 -16.34 0.20 44.89
N VAL A 12 -15.12 -0.27 45.15
CA VAL A 12 -13.95 0.12 44.33
C VAL A 12 -13.94 -0.74 43.08
N THR A 13 -14.58 -0.23 42.01
CA THR A 13 -14.50 -0.85 40.69
C THR A 13 -13.13 -0.54 40.08
N SER A 14 -12.18 -1.46 40.25
CA SER A 14 -10.91 -1.43 39.54
C SER A 14 -11.15 -1.70 38.05
N CYS A 15 -11.27 -0.65 37.25
CA CYS A 15 -11.22 -0.75 35.79
C CYS A 15 -9.86 -1.31 35.38
N LEU A 16 -9.85 -2.55 34.89
CA LEU A 16 -8.71 -3.11 34.17
C LEU A 16 -8.62 -2.36 32.83
N PHE A 17 -7.72 -1.40 32.72
CA PHE A 17 -7.40 -0.79 31.43
C PHE A 17 -6.62 -1.82 30.61
N ALA A 18 -7.29 -2.43 29.63
CA ALA A 18 -6.59 -3.17 28.60
C ALA A 18 -5.73 -2.17 27.82
N ASN A 19 -4.40 -2.27 27.96
CA ASN A 19 -3.48 -1.54 27.10
C ASN A 19 -3.59 -2.14 25.69
N ILE A 20 -4.37 -1.49 24.83
CA ILE A 20 -4.36 -1.78 23.39
C ILE A 20 -3.05 -1.18 22.86
N THR A 21 -2.00 -2.00 22.78
CA THR A 21 -0.80 -1.61 22.02
C THR A 21 -1.18 -1.61 20.55
N ASN A 22 -1.29 -0.41 19.96
CA ASN A 22 -1.34 -0.29 18.51
C ASN A 22 -0.04 -0.87 17.93
N ALA A 23 -0.16 -1.63 16.85
CA ALA A 23 0.98 -2.17 16.13
C ALA A 23 1.93 -1.01 15.73
N GLU A 24 3.24 -1.22 15.88
CA GLU A 24 4.21 -0.20 15.48
C GLU A 24 4.27 -0.16 13.96
N GLU A 25 4.00 1.01 13.38
CA GLU A 25 4.06 1.20 11.95
C GLU A 25 5.22 2.11 11.54
N ARG A 26 5.95 1.69 10.51
CA ARG A 26 6.97 2.51 9.84
C ARG A 26 6.61 2.71 8.39
N ILE A 27 6.66 3.97 7.95
CA ILE A 27 6.27 4.40 6.61
C ILE A 27 7.49 4.43 5.69
N TRP A 28 7.39 3.71 4.57
CA TRP A 28 8.41 3.69 3.52
C TRP A 28 7.89 4.43 2.28
N HIS A 29 8.77 5.20 1.65
CA HIS A 29 8.43 5.94 0.43
C HIS A 29 8.41 4.99 -0.77
N ILE A 30 7.42 5.11 -1.65
CA ILE A 30 7.46 4.45 -2.95
C ILE A 30 8.05 5.40 -3.98
N LYS A 31 9.06 4.91 -4.70
CA LYS A 31 9.78 5.66 -5.74
C LYS A 31 9.96 4.80 -6.98
N ALA A 32 9.97 5.42 -8.16
CA ALA A 32 10.49 4.82 -9.38
C ALA A 32 11.96 5.20 -9.55
N PHE A 33 12.81 4.26 -9.96
CA PHE A 33 14.24 4.47 -10.16
C PHE A 33 14.51 4.70 -11.64
N HIS A 34 14.88 5.93 -12.00
CA HIS A 34 15.25 6.27 -13.35
C HIS A 34 16.64 5.66 -13.69
N PRO A 35 16.91 5.27 -14.96
CA PRO A 35 18.17 4.62 -15.34
C PRO A 35 19.44 5.43 -15.08
N ASP A 36 19.35 6.76 -14.95
CA ASP A 36 20.47 7.65 -14.62
C ASP A 36 20.73 7.77 -13.10
N GLY A 37 19.95 7.06 -12.28
CA GLY A 37 20.11 7.00 -10.82
C GLY A 37 19.25 7.97 -10.01
N HIS A 38 18.48 8.87 -10.63
CA HIS A 38 17.55 9.69 -9.85
C HIS A 38 16.25 8.93 -9.50
N VAL A 39 15.62 9.33 -8.39
CA VAL A 39 14.37 8.73 -7.91
C VAL A 39 13.19 9.64 -8.20
N ILE A 40 12.11 9.05 -8.71
CA ILE A 40 10.88 9.73 -9.11
C ILE A 40 9.77 9.37 -8.11
N ASP A 41 8.99 10.36 -7.68
CA ASP A 41 7.86 10.14 -6.79
C ASP A 41 6.77 9.31 -7.45
N VAL A 42 6.29 8.26 -6.77
CA VAL A 42 5.09 7.53 -7.16
C VAL A 42 3.93 7.98 -6.28
N LYS A 43 2.84 8.40 -6.92
CA LYS A 43 1.67 9.00 -6.26
C LYS A 43 0.38 8.42 -6.82
N ALA A 44 -0.69 8.54 -6.04
CA ALA A 44 -2.05 8.26 -6.48
C ALA A 44 -2.73 9.55 -6.92
N LEU A 45 -3.56 9.47 -7.95
CA LEU A 45 -4.32 10.59 -8.49
C LEU A 45 -5.78 10.20 -8.63
N ASP A 46 -6.69 11.06 -8.18
CA ASP A 46 -8.11 10.92 -8.49
C ASP A 46 -8.47 11.56 -9.83
N LYS A 47 -9.74 11.42 -10.21
CA LYS A 47 -10.30 12.00 -11.45
C LYS A 47 -10.24 13.52 -11.50
N ASP A 48 -10.21 14.18 -10.34
CA ASP A 48 -10.19 15.64 -10.22
C ASP A 48 -8.73 16.17 -10.18
N GLY A 49 -7.76 15.25 -10.18
CA GLY A 49 -6.33 15.54 -10.24
C GLY A 49 -5.67 15.76 -8.88
N HIS A 50 -6.36 15.51 -7.77
CA HIS A 50 -5.73 15.57 -6.45
C HIS A 50 -4.70 14.46 -6.31
N ILE A 51 -3.60 14.77 -5.65
CA ILE A 51 -2.43 13.90 -5.52
C ILE A 51 -2.34 13.39 -4.09
N TYR A 52 -2.20 12.08 -3.94
CA TYR A 52 -2.12 11.39 -2.67
C TYR A 52 -0.83 10.59 -2.55
N ASP A 53 -0.37 10.42 -1.32
CA ASP A 53 0.85 9.70 -1.03
C ASP A 53 0.68 8.19 -1.17
N VAL A 54 1.63 7.54 -1.83
CA VAL A 54 1.72 6.08 -1.91
C VAL A 54 2.89 5.63 -1.04
N LYS A 55 2.60 4.75 -0.07
CA LYS A 55 3.57 4.27 0.91
C LYS A 55 3.52 2.77 1.05
N ALA A 56 4.65 2.16 1.40
CA ALA A 56 4.65 0.84 2.01
C ALA A 56 4.64 0.96 3.53
N ILE A 57 3.94 0.04 4.20
CA ILE A 57 3.75 0.04 5.64
C ILE A 57 4.44 -1.19 6.22
N GLU A 58 5.47 -0.95 7.03
CA GLU A 58 6.13 -1.97 7.86
C GLU A 58 5.36 -2.02 9.18
N THR A 59 4.87 -3.19 9.57
CA THR A 59 4.07 -3.38 10.78
C THR A 59 4.81 -4.34 11.69
N ASP A 60 5.03 -3.94 12.95
CA ASP A 60 5.69 -4.74 13.99
C ASP A 60 7.06 -5.31 13.54
N GLY A 61 7.82 -4.50 12.80
CA GLY A 61 9.13 -4.88 12.25
C GLY A 61 9.09 -5.91 11.10
N ASN A 62 7.91 -6.34 10.65
CA ASN A 62 7.80 -7.26 9.53
C ASN A 62 8.15 -6.57 8.21
N ARG A 63 9.28 -7.00 7.65
CA ARG A 63 9.82 -6.52 6.37
C ARG A 63 9.72 -7.56 5.25
N HIS A 64 9.15 -8.74 5.49
CA HIS A 64 9.09 -9.80 4.47
C HIS A 64 8.01 -9.54 3.43
N VAL A 65 6.85 -9.04 3.86
CA VAL A 65 5.73 -8.69 2.97
C VAL A 65 5.04 -7.45 3.54
N MET A 66 5.23 -6.31 2.89
CA MET A 66 4.67 -5.04 3.34
C MET A 66 3.51 -4.63 2.44
N ASP A 67 2.45 -4.11 3.06
CA ASP A 67 1.33 -3.55 2.33
C ASP A 67 1.73 -2.24 1.66
N VAL A 68 1.34 -2.08 0.39
CA VAL A 68 1.44 -0.80 -0.31
C VAL A 68 0.05 -0.17 -0.41
N LYS A 69 -0.09 1.05 0.11
CA LYS A 69 -1.37 1.74 0.21
C LYS A 69 -1.24 3.20 -0.18
N VAL A 70 -2.36 3.79 -0.60
CA VAL A 70 -2.52 5.24 -0.63
C VAL A 70 -2.86 5.70 0.78
N ILE A 71 -2.20 6.76 1.24
CA ILE A 71 -2.53 7.45 2.48
C ILE A 71 -3.20 8.78 2.12
N SER A 72 -4.47 8.94 2.51
CA SER A 72 -5.26 10.15 2.32
C SER A 72 -5.96 10.50 3.63
N GLY A 73 -5.37 11.39 4.41
CA GLY A 73 -5.78 11.62 5.80
C GLY A 73 -5.77 10.32 6.60
N ASP A 74 -6.90 9.98 7.21
CA ASP A 74 -7.08 8.73 7.97
C ASP A 74 -7.41 7.51 7.08
N GLN A 75 -7.60 7.73 5.78
CA GLN A 75 -7.94 6.65 4.86
C GLN A 75 -6.69 5.98 4.30
N ARG A 76 -6.74 4.64 4.28
CA ARG A 76 -5.72 3.78 3.69
C ARG A 76 -6.33 2.93 2.60
N LEU A 77 -6.08 3.30 1.35
CA LEU A 77 -6.67 2.61 0.20
C LEU A 77 -5.70 1.53 -0.33
N PRO A 78 -6.16 0.29 -0.53
CA PRO A 78 -5.32 -0.74 -1.10
C PRO A 78 -4.94 -0.42 -2.54
N ILE A 79 -3.70 -0.72 -2.92
CA ILE A 79 -3.26 -0.70 -4.32
C ILE A 79 -3.25 -2.14 -4.84
N LYS A 80 -3.82 -2.34 -6.02
CA LYS A 80 -4.02 -3.65 -6.65
C LYS A 80 -3.69 -3.57 -8.13
N ILE A 81 -3.37 -4.72 -8.71
CA ILE A 81 -3.35 -4.89 -10.16
C ILE A 81 -4.75 -5.33 -10.55
N LEU A 82 -5.41 -4.62 -11.46
CA LEU A 82 -6.77 -4.96 -11.89
C LEU A 82 -6.73 -6.00 -13.02
N VAL A 83 -7.81 -6.77 -13.14
CA VAL A 83 -8.05 -7.62 -14.30
C VAL A 83 -8.23 -6.75 -15.55
N SER A 84 -7.61 -7.13 -16.66
CA SER A 84 -7.53 -6.31 -17.87
C SER A 84 -6.95 -7.07 -19.06
N ASP A 85 -7.46 -6.79 -20.26
CA ASP A 85 -6.93 -7.26 -21.55
C ASP A 85 -5.84 -6.35 -22.15
N GLU A 86 -5.56 -5.19 -21.52
CA GLU A 86 -4.45 -4.31 -21.94
C GLU A 86 -3.10 -5.04 -21.92
N ARG A 87 -2.19 -4.63 -22.83
CA ARG A 87 -0.82 -5.14 -22.89
C ARG A 87 -0.09 -5.09 -21.54
N PHE A 88 -0.31 -4.05 -20.75
CA PHE A 88 0.26 -3.92 -19.41
C PHE A 88 -0.86 -3.70 -18.40
N ALA A 89 -0.88 -4.53 -17.36
CA ALA A 89 -1.96 -4.56 -16.40
C ALA A 89 -2.02 -3.26 -15.57
N PRO A 90 -3.21 -2.66 -15.38
CA PRO A 90 -3.36 -1.42 -14.64
C PRO A 90 -3.07 -1.62 -13.14
N VAL A 91 -2.22 -0.77 -12.58
CA VAL A 91 -2.00 -0.67 -11.13
C VAL A 91 -2.79 0.53 -10.61
N LYS A 92 -3.77 0.28 -9.74
CA LYS A 92 -4.71 1.30 -9.26
C LYS A 92 -4.92 1.19 -7.75
N ALA A 93 -5.23 2.31 -7.09
CA ALA A 93 -5.81 2.25 -5.76
C ALA A 93 -7.33 2.10 -5.85
N ILE A 94 -7.93 1.44 -4.86
CA ILE A 94 -9.38 1.19 -4.83
C ILE A 94 -9.98 1.86 -3.59
N GLY A 95 -10.86 2.82 -3.82
CA GLY A 95 -11.69 3.50 -2.82
C GLY A 95 -12.70 2.56 -2.18
N LYS A 96 -13.26 2.95 -1.03
CA LYS A 96 -14.24 2.14 -0.29
C LYS A 96 -15.55 1.91 -1.07
N ASP A 97 -15.85 2.81 -1.99
CA ASP A 97 -16.99 2.81 -2.90
C ASP A 97 -16.70 2.14 -4.25
N GLY A 98 -15.48 1.62 -4.44
CA GLY A 98 -15.03 1.06 -5.72
C GLY A 98 -14.42 2.09 -6.67
N THR A 99 -14.38 3.38 -6.31
CA THR A 99 -13.70 4.40 -7.11
C THR A 99 -12.23 4.04 -7.28
N VAL A 100 -11.72 4.13 -8.51
CA VAL A 100 -10.30 3.81 -8.80
C VAL A 100 -9.45 5.06 -8.92
N TYR A 101 -8.24 4.98 -8.40
CA TYR A 101 -7.25 6.06 -8.43
C TYR A 101 -6.05 5.61 -9.27
N ASP A 102 -5.58 6.51 -10.11
CA ASP A 102 -4.44 6.30 -10.98
C ASP A 102 -3.15 6.30 -10.17
N ILE A 103 -2.30 5.28 -10.35
CA ILE A 103 -0.93 5.32 -9.83
C ILE A 103 0.01 5.81 -10.92
N LYS A 104 0.70 6.92 -10.66
CA LYS A 104 1.63 7.56 -11.61
C LYS A 104 2.97 7.85 -10.96
N ALA A 105 4.03 7.82 -11.76
CA ALA A 105 5.31 8.41 -11.38
C ALA A 105 5.40 9.84 -11.91
N LEU A 106 5.77 10.80 -11.06
CA LEU A 106 5.78 12.23 -11.36
C LEU A 106 7.19 12.69 -11.76
N ALA A 107 7.51 12.66 -13.05
CA ALA A 107 8.82 12.98 -13.59
C ALA A 107 8.77 14.28 -14.41
N ASP A 108 9.47 15.33 -13.98
CA ASP A 108 9.63 16.60 -14.71
C ASP A 108 8.32 17.17 -15.28
N GLY A 109 7.28 17.21 -14.44
CA GLY A 109 5.94 17.70 -14.81
C GLY A 109 5.12 16.72 -15.67
N LYS A 110 5.67 15.56 -16.04
CA LYS A 110 4.97 14.46 -16.71
C LYS A 110 4.47 13.43 -15.70
N ARG A 111 3.39 12.74 -16.08
CA ARG A 111 2.78 11.64 -15.31
C ARG A 111 3.00 10.35 -16.07
N LEU A 112 3.98 9.57 -15.64
CA LEU A 112 4.29 8.27 -16.23
C LEU A 112 3.35 7.20 -15.67
N ASP A 113 2.87 6.31 -16.53
CA ASP A 113 2.04 5.19 -16.10
C ASP A 113 2.83 4.21 -15.24
N VAL A 114 2.22 3.74 -14.15
CA VAL A 114 2.73 2.60 -13.37
C VAL A 114 1.87 1.40 -13.67
N LYS A 115 2.48 0.32 -14.17
CA LYS A 115 1.78 -0.86 -14.69
C LYS A 115 2.46 -2.16 -14.25
N GLY A 116 1.69 -3.24 -14.23
CA GLY A 116 2.20 -4.60 -14.21
C GLY A 116 2.64 -5.00 -15.63
N VAL A 117 3.92 -5.30 -15.81
CA VAL A 117 4.52 -5.46 -17.16
C VAL A 117 4.85 -6.89 -17.54
N GLU A 118 5.05 -7.77 -16.57
CA GLU A 118 5.52 -9.14 -16.77
C GLU A 118 5.13 -9.99 -15.56
N ARG A 119 4.76 -11.25 -15.77
CA ARG A 119 4.46 -12.20 -14.70
C ARG A 119 5.42 -13.38 -14.75
N ASN A 120 6.10 -13.63 -13.63
CA ASN A 120 6.99 -14.75 -13.39
C ASN A 120 6.46 -15.55 -12.19
N GLY A 121 5.76 -16.66 -12.48
CA GLY A 121 5.06 -17.45 -11.47
C GLY A 121 4.01 -16.62 -10.73
N SER A 122 4.16 -16.53 -9.40
CA SER A 122 3.28 -15.73 -8.53
C SER A 122 3.63 -14.24 -8.46
N ILE A 123 4.72 -13.82 -9.09
CA ILE A 123 5.21 -12.44 -9.03
C ILE A 123 4.88 -11.70 -10.33
N VAL A 124 4.33 -10.48 -10.19
CA VAL A 124 4.14 -9.55 -11.30
C VAL A 124 5.10 -8.37 -11.12
N HIS A 125 5.92 -8.10 -12.13
CA HIS A 125 6.83 -6.97 -12.13
C HIS A 125 6.02 -5.68 -12.32
N ILE A 126 6.19 -4.73 -11.40
CA ILE A 126 5.60 -3.39 -11.51
C ILE A 126 6.68 -2.40 -11.92
N LYS A 127 6.39 -1.64 -12.97
CA LYS A 127 7.32 -0.65 -13.53
C LYS A 127 6.59 0.65 -13.82
N ALA A 128 7.31 1.77 -13.69
CA ALA A 128 6.88 3.02 -14.32
C ALA A 128 7.33 3.02 -15.79
N LEU A 129 6.47 3.48 -16.69
CA LEU A 129 6.70 3.49 -18.13
C LEU A 129 7.13 4.89 -18.56
N GLY A 130 8.44 5.07 -18.74
CA GLY A 130 9.01 6.33 -19.18
C GLY A 130 9.40 6.33 -20.65
N PRO A 131 9.78 7.50 -21.19
CA PRO A 131 10.22 7.65 -22.58
C PRO A 131 11.49 6.84 -22.87
N ASN A 132 12.34 6.62 -21.87
CA ASN A 132 13.62 5.92 -22.00
C ASN A 132 13.53 4.44 -21.55
N GLY A 133 12.33 3.90 -21.38
CA GLY A 133 12.10 2.50 -21.00
C GLY A 133 11.35 2.33 -19.67
N GLN A 134 11.50 1.16 -19.07
CA GLN A 134 10.78 0.76 -17.87
C GLN A 134 11.63 0.98 -16.62
N TYR A 135 11.05 1.64 -15.61
CA TYR A 135 11.74 2.03 -14.39
C TYR A 135 11.26 1.17 -13.22
N GLY A 136 12.21 0.65 -12.43
CA GLY A 136 11.89 -0.18 -11.27
C GLY A 136 11.14 0.63 -10.21
N VAL A 137 10.04 0.10 -9.69
CA VAL A 137 9.33 0.71 -8.55
C VAL A 137 9.77 0.03 -7.26
N LYS A 138 10.20 0.82 -6.29
CA LYS A 138 10.80 0.34 -5.05
C LYS A 138 10.25 1.08 -3.84
N ALA A 139 10.20 0.40 -2.70
CA ALA A 139 9.94 0.99 -1.40
C ALA A 139 11.28 1.32 -0.73
N ILE A 140 11.42 2.51 -0.17
CA ILE A 140 12.64 2.99 0.50
C ILE A 140 12.29 3.35 1.94
N SER A 141 12.95 2.70 2.89
CA SER A 141 12.80 2.99 4.32
C SER A 141 13.46 4.31 4.69
N PRO A 142 13.09 4.93 5.84
CA PRO A 142 13.82 6.07 6.37
C PRO A 142 15.32 5.82 6.60
N ALA A 143 15.70 4.56 6.86
CA ALA A 143 17.08 4.14 7.06
C ALA A 143 17.80 3.74 5.75
N GLY A 144 17.17 3.92 4.58
CA GLY A 144 17.77 3.61 3.28
C GLY A 144 17.67 2.16 2.81
N HIS A 145 17.08 1.25 3.58
CA HIS A 145 16.73 -0.09 3.08
C HIS A 145 15.77 -0.01 1.88
N VAL A 146 15.95 -0.91 0.92
CA VAL A 146 15.20 -0.91 -0.34
C VAL A 146 14.53 -2.25 -0.57
N HIS A 147 13.24 -2.21 -0.91
CA HIS A 147 12.44 -3.36 -1.33
C HIS A 147 11.88 -3.14 -2.73
N ASP A 148 11.63 -4.22 -3.45
CA ASP A 148 10.92 -4.14 -4.72
C ASP A 148 9.42 -4.07 -4.49
N VAL A 149 8.73 -3.24 -5.28
CA VAL A 149 7.26 -3.24 -5.32
C VAL A 149 6.82 -4.15 -6.45
N LYS A 150 6.05 -5.18 -6.12
CA LYS A 150 5.62 -6.23 -7.04
C LYS A 150 4.13 -6.52 -6.84
N GLY A 151 3.51 -7.11 -7.86
CA GLY A 151 2.24 -7.82 -7.69
C GLY A 151 2.49 -9.23 -7.16
N LEU A 152 1.64 -9.67 -6.25
CA LEU A 152 1.59 -11.04 -5.73
C LEU A 152 0.25 -11.66 -6.16
N LYS A 153 0.33 -12.72 -6.92
CA LYS A 153 -0.79 -13.50 -7.44
C LYS A 153 -0.67 -14.94 -6.96
N MET A 154 -1.64 -15.38 -6.15
CA MET A 154 -1.61 -16.70 -5.53
C MET A 154 -2.46 -17.70 -6.29
N LEU A 155 -3.54 -17.25 -6.95
CA LEU A 155 -4.45 -18.11 -7.69
C LEU A 155 -4.07 -18.20 -9.16
N ASP A 156 -4.39 -19.34 -9.76
CA ASP A 156 -4.26 -19.56 -11.20
C ASP A 156 -5.40 -18.91 -12.00
N SER A 157 -6.56 -18.68 -11.36
CA SER A 157 -7.68 -17.94 -11.95
C SER A 157 -7.28 -16.52 -12.30
N GLU A 158 -7.90 -15.94 -13.33
CA GLU A 158 -7.65 -14.55 -13.72
C GLU A 158 -7.94 -13.58 -12.56
N VAL A 159 -9.13 -13.72 -11.96
CA VAL A 159 -9.54 -12.97 -10.77
C VAL A 159 -8.90 -13.58 -9.53
N GLU A 160 -8.07 -12.80 -8.84
CA GLU A 160 -7.49 -13.12 -7.53
C GLU A 160 -8.49 -12.83 -6.40
N ALA A 161 -9.18 -11.69 -6.50
CA ALA A 161 -10.20 -11.27 -5.54
C ALA A 161 -11.11 -10.21 -6.17
N THR A 162 -12.22 -9.90 -5.49
CA THR A 162 -13.02 -8.69 -5.74
C THR A 162 -12.91 -7.77 -4.54
N VAL A 163 -12.46 -6.53 -4.75
CA VAL A 163 -12.28 -5.52 -3.70
C VAL A 163 -13.20 -4.35 -4.00
N ASN A 164 -14.18 -4.10 -3.13
CA ASN A 164 -15.17 -3.03 -3.29
C ASN A 164 -15.83 -3.01 -4.68
N GLY A 165 -16.19 -4.20 -5.19
CA GLY A 165 -16.80 -4.37 -6.52
C GLY A 165 -15.81 -4.39 -7.70
N VAL A 166 -14.52 -4.16 -7.48
CA VAL A 166 -13.49 -4.17 -8.53
C VAL A 166 -12.77 -5.53 -8.55
N GLN A 167 -12.73 -6.18 -9.71
CA GLN A 167 -11.97 -7.42 -9.90
C GLN A 167 -10.47 -7.14 -9.97
N VAL A 168 -9.70 -7.83 -9.14
CA VAL A 168 -8.25 -7.66 -9.06
C VAL A 168 -7.52 -8.92 -9.48
N ALA A 169 -6.47 -8.76 -10.27
CA ALA A 169 -5.63 -9.84 -10.76
C ALA A 169 -4.50 -10.19 -9.79
N ALA A 170 -4.02 -9.22 -9.01
CA ALA A 170 -2.95 -9.42 -8.02
C ALA A 170 -2.94 -8.35 -6.92
N HIS A 171 -2.28 -8.66 -5.80
CA HIS A 171 -2.06 -7.74 -4.69
C HIS A 171 -0.73 -6.99 -4.84
N VAL A 172 -0.70 -5.67 -4.67
CA VAL A 172 0.58 -4.94 -4.67
C VAL A 172 1.23 -4.98 -3.29
N LYS A 173 2.47 -5.43 -3.23
CA LYS A 173 3.27 -5.60 -2.01
C LYS A 173 4.69 -5.09 -2.22
N ALA A 174 5.31 -4.63 -1.13
CA ALA A 174 6.75 -4.40 -1.11
C ALA A 174 7.45 -5.61 -0.46
N LEU A 175 8.44 -6.16 -1.15
CA LEU A 175 9.13 -7.41 -0.82
C LEU A 175 10.65 -7.18 -0.79
N PRO A 176 11.40 -7.88 0.08
CA PRO A 176 12.86 -7.90 0.01
C PRO A 176 13.35 -8.20 -1.40
N GLN A 177 14.45 -7.56 -1.79
CA GLN A 177 15.08 -7.86 -3.07
C GLN A 177 15.60 -9.29 -3.03
N VAL A 178 15.19 -10.10 -4.00
CA VAL A 178 15.87 -11.35 -4.32
C VAL A 178 16.87 -11.00 -5.41
N GLY A 179 18.13 -11.40 -5.27
CA GLY A 179 19.13 -11.19 -6.33
C GLY A 179 18.59 -11.77 -7.64
N ASP A 180 18.61 -10.96 -8.69
CA ASP A 180 18.24 -11.38 -10.06
C ASP A 180 19.23 -12.43 -10.59
#